data_AF-A0A833A0N6-F1
#
_entry.id   AF-A0A833A0N6-F1
#
_cell.length_a   1.000
_cell.length_b   1.000
_cell.length_c   1.000
_cell.angle_alpha   90.00
_cell.angle_beta   90.00
_cell.angle_gamma   90.00
#
_symmetry.space_group_name_H-M   'P 1'
#
loop_
_entity.id
_entity.type
_entity.pdbx_description
1 polymer ?
#
loop_
_entity_poly.entity_id
_entity_poly.type
_entity_poly.pdbx_seq_one_letter_code
_entity_poly.pdbx_strand_id
1 'polypeptide(L)'
;MKGEVLALIIAMMWGIFPIIEKRALEYIDPSTALFLIVSMNFLLISSLYILLGKVDIESLKSLPLKPVLFLALVSLGSVISTYLYYRALKLSSPSKIVLITSVYPFFTILVNSLITRELPSIKIVFGAFFIFLGVYLVMDYL
;
A
#
# COMPACT_ATOMS: atom_id res chain seq x y z
N MET A 1 -11.98 -8.34 15.14
CA MET A 1 -10.87 -9.25 15.53
C MET A 1 -10.26 -10.06 14.37
N LYS A 2 -11.03 -10.63 13.41
CA LYS A 2 -10.43 -11.41 12.30
C LYS A 2 -9.57 -10.57 11.35
N GLY A 3 -9.98 -9.33 11.04
CA GLY A 3 -9.25 -8.46 10.12
C GLY A 3 -7.95 -7.92 10.71
N GLU A 4 -7.94 -7.68 12.01
CA GLU A 4 -6.81 -7.16 12.78
C GLU A 4 -5.68 -8.19 12.85
N VAL A 5 -6.01 -9.48 12.99
CA VAL A 5 -5.03 -10.57 12.89
C VAL A 5 -4.40 -10.64 11.48
N LEU A 6 -5.21 -10.50 10.42
CA LEU A 6 -4.69 -10.43 9.06
C LEU A 6 -3.79 -9.19 8.85
N ALA A 7 -4.13 -8.06 9.48
CA ALA A 7 -3.30 -6.86 9.43
C ALA A 7 -1.93 -7.05 10.09
N LEU A 8 -1.83 -7.88 11.13
CA LEU A 8 -0.52 -8.23 11.73
C LEU A 8 0.33 -9.05 10.76
N ILE A 9 -0.27 -9.99 10.02
CA ILE A 9 0.44 -10.74 8.97
C ILE A 9 0.91 -9.79 7.87
N ILE A 10 0.06 -8.86 7.44
CA ILE A 10 0.43 -7.82 6.47
C ILE A 10 1.60 -6.98 6.99
N ALA A 11 1.58 -6.57 8.26
CA ALA A 11 2.65 -5.80 8.87
C ALA A 11 3.98 -6.56 8.87
N MET A 12 3.97 -7.87 9.15
CA MET A 12 5.17 -8.71 9.05
C MET A 12 5.70 -8.75 7.62
N MET A 13 4.82 -8.95 6.63
CA MET A 13 5.20 -8.97 5.22
C MET A 13 5.78 -7.62 4.76
N TRP A 14 5.13 -6.52 5.14
CA TRP A 14 5.57 -5.15 4.83
C TRP A 14 6.84 -4.74 5.59
N GLY A 15 7.22 -5.43 6.66
CA GLY A 15 8.54 -5.29 7.29
C GLY A 15 9.66 -5.96 6.50
N ILE A 16 9.36 -7.03 5.75
CA ILE A 16 10.35 -7.83 5.01
C ILE A 16 10.51 -7.35 3.56
N PHE A 17 9.40 -7.10 2.86
CA PHE A 17 9.40 -6.75 1.44
C PHE A 17 10.33 -5.59 1.06
N PRO A 18 10.36 -4.47 1.81
CA PRO A 18 11.20 -3.32 1.46
C PRO A 18 12.69 -3.65 1.42
N ILE A 19 13.14 -4.61 2.23
CA ILE A 19 14.53 -5.09 2.26
C ILE A 19 14.85 -5.84 0.96
N ILE A 20 13.93 -6.69 0.50
CA ILE A 20 14.08 -7.47 -0.74
C ILE A 20 13.98 -6.54 -1.95
N GLU A 21 13.01 -5.63 -1.96
CA GLU A 21 12.81 -4.63 -3.02
C GLU A 21 14.03 -3.72 -3.15
N LYS A 22 14.61 -3.26 -2.04
CA LYS A 22 15.84 -2.47 -2.05
C LYS A 22 17.00 -3.23 -2.71
N ARG A 23 17.16 -4.52 -2.42
CA ARG A 23 18.19 -5.36 -3.07
C ARG A 23 17.93 -5.50 -4.56
N ALA A 24 16.68 -5.71 -4.99
CA ALA A 24 16.35 -5.76 -6.41
C ALA A 24 16.74 -4.43 -7.12
N LEU A 25 16.47 -3.30 -6.47
CA LEU A 25 16.80 -1.96 -6.96
C LEU A 25 18.31 -1.67 -7.05
N GLU A 26 19.19 -2.52 -6.52
CA GLU A 26 20.64 -2.44 -6.79
C GLU A 26 20.98 -2.83 -8.23
N TYR A 27 20.16 -3.68 -8.85
CA TYR A 27 20.39 -4.23 -10.20
C TYR A 27 19.59 -3.52 -11.29
N ILE A 28 18.46 -2.91 -10.94
CA ILE A 28 17.52 -2.31 -11.91
C ILE A 28 17.03 -0.92 -11.45
N ASP A 29 16.57 -0.10 -12.39
CA ASP A 29 15.96 1.19 -12.07
C ASP A 29 14.51 1.06 -11.53
N PRO A 30 13.99 2.09 -10.82
CA PRO A 30 12.66 2.03 -10.22
C PRO A 30 11.50 1.84 -11.21
N SER A 31 11.61 2.38 -12.44
CA SER A 31 10.60 2.18 -13.48
C SER A 31 10.58 0.74 -13.98
N THR A 32 11.75 0.14 -14.19
CA THR A 32 11.88 -1.28 -14.56
C THR A 32 11.34 -2.18 -13.44
N ALA A 33 11.69 -1.89 -12.17
CA ALA A 33 11.16 -2.64 -11.03
C ALA A 33 9.63 -2.56 -10.95
N LEU A 34 9.05 -1.37 -11.14
CA LEU A 34 7.60 -1.17 -11.18
C LEU A 34 6.95 -1.99 -12.31
N PHE A 35 7.52 -1.93 -13.51
CA PHE A 35 7.00 -2.69 -14.65
C PHE A 35 7.02 -4.19 -14.38
N LEU A 36 8.11 -4.71 -13.83
CA LEU A 36 8.27 -6.13 -13.53
C LEU A 36 7.28 -6.59 -12.45
N ILE A 37 7.18 -5.88 -11.32
CA ILE A 37 6.30 -6.31 -10.24
C ILE A 37 4.82 -6.27 -10.64
N VAL A 38 4.40 -5.25 -11.38
CA VAL A 38 3.02 -5.15 -11.89
C VAL A 38 2.73 -6.28 -12.88
N SER A 39 3.66 -6.56 -13.79
CA SER A 39 3.52 -7.64 -14.77
C SER A 39 3.48 -9.02 -14.10
N MET A 40 4.38 -9.27 -13.14
CA MET A 40 4.40 -10.53 -12.39
C MET A 40 3.12 -10.71 -11.57
N ASN A 41 2.65 -9.67 -10.87
CA ASN A 41 1.41 -9.73 -10.11
C ASN A 41 0.21 -10.01 -11.02
N PHE A 42 0.13 -9.37 -12.19
CA PHE A 42 -0.92 -9.64 -13.17
C PHE A 42 -0.89 -11.10 -13.63
N LEU A 43 0.28 -11.62 -14.00
CA LEU A 43 0.43 -13.02 -14.45
C LEU A 43 0.09 -14.02 -13.34
N LEU A 44 0.56 -13.81 -12.12
CA LEU A 44 0.32 -14.70 -10.98
C LEU A 44 -1.17 -14.73 -10.60
N ILE A 45 -1.81 -13.56 -10.50
CA ILE A 45 -3.23 -13.49 -10.10
C ILE A 45 -4.13 -14.03 -11.22
N SER A 46 -3.87 -13.66 -12.48
CA SER A 46 -4.67 -14.14 -13.61
C SER A 46 -4.57 -15.65 -13.80
N SER A 47 -3.36 -16.22 -13.75
CA SER A 47 -3.16 -17.67 -13.84
C SER A 47 -3.87 -18.40 -12.70
N LEU A 48 -3.77 -17.90 -11.46
CA LEU A 48 -4.48 -18.49 -10.32
C LEU A 48 -6.00 -18.46 -10.51
N TYR A 49 -6.57 -17.36 -11.00
CA TYR A 49 -8.01 -17.25 -11.26
C TYR A 49 -8.47 -18.22 -12.34
N ILE A 50 -7.69 -18.38 -13.41
CA ILE A 50 -7.98 -19.33 -14.48
C ILE A 50 -7.94 -20.77 -13.94
N LEU A 51 -6.89 -21.13 -13.19
CA LEU A 51 -6.72 -22.48 -12.63
C LEU A 51 -7.82 -22.85 -11.64
N LEU A 52 -8.33 -21.88 -10.88
CA LEU A 52 -9.43 -22.08 -9.95
C LEU A 52 -10.82 -22.02 -10.62
N GLY A 53 -10.88 -21.85 -11.94
CA GLY A 53 -12.15 -21.74 -12.68
C GLY A 53 -12.98 -20.52 -12.30
N LYS A 54 -12.35 -19.46 -11.79
CA LYS A 54 -13.02 -18.24 -11.31
C LYS A 54 -13.25 -17.20 -12.42
N VAL A 55 -12.77 -17.47 -13.63
CA VAL A 55 -12.95 -16.58 -14.78
C VAL A 55 -14.28 -16.92 -15.45
N ASP A 56 -15.29 -16.10 -15.19
CA ASP A 56 -16.56 -16.13 -15.91
C ASP A 56 -16.76 -14.79 -16.65
N ILE A 57 -16.83 -14.87 -17.98
CA ILE A 57 -16.96 -13.71 -18.86
C ILE A 57 -18.33 -13.04 -18.67
N GLU A 58 -19.39 -13.80 -18.39
CA GLU A 58 -20.72 -13.22 -18.17
C GLU A 58 -20.75 -12.43 -16.86
N SER A 59 -20.19 -13.01 -15.79
CA SER A 59 -19.98 -12.31 -14.52
C SER A 59 -19.19 -11.01 -14.68
N LEU A 60 -18.10 -11.02 -15.46
CA LEU A 60 -17.28 -9.83 -15.71
C LEU A 60 -18.05 -8.73 -16.47
N LYS A 61 -18.86 -9.10 -17.46
CA LYS A 61 -19.71 -8.14 -18.21
C LYS A 61 -20.82 -7.55 -17.35
N SER A 62 -21.31 -8.31 -16.37
CA SER A 62 -22.37 -7.89 -15.46
C SER A 62 -21.87 -7.01 -14.29
N LEU A 63 -20.56 -6.76 -14.19
CA LEU A 63 -19.99 -5.99 -13.10
C LEU A 63 -20.55 -4.56 -13.05
N PRO A 64 -20.96 -4.07 -11.87
CA PRO A 64 -21.34 -2.68 -11.71
C PRO A 64 -20.16 -1.76 -12.06
N LEU A 65 -20.39 -0.68 -12.80
CA LEU A 65 -19.33 0.25 -13.21
C LEU A 65 -18.67 0.95 -12.01
N LYS A 66 -19.42 1.21 -10.93
CA LYS A 66 -18.95 1.96 -9.76
C LYS A 66 -17.71 1.35 -9.07
N PRO A 67 -17.69 0.07 -8.67
CA PRO A 67 -16.47 -0.56 -8.13
C PRO A 67 -15.31 -0.56 -9.13
N VAL A 68 -15.59 -0.74 -10.42
CA VAL A 68 -14.54 -0.67 -11.46
C VAL A 68 -13.88 0.71 -11.48
N LEU A 69 -14.66 1.80 -11.44
CA LEU A 69 -14.13 3.16 -11.40
C LEU A 69 -13.32 3.45 -10.14
N PHE A 70 -13.79 3.01 -8.97
CA PHE A 70 -13.03 3.17 -7.73
C PHE A 70 -11.70 2.40 -7.76
N LEU A 71 -11.70 1.17 -8.24
CA LEU A 71 -10.48 0.37 -8.36
C LEU A 71 -9.54 0.90 -9.45
N ALA A 72 -10.06 1.47 -10.53
CA ALA A 72 -9.25 2.13 -11.55
C ALA A 72 -8.51 3.35 -10.96
N LEU A 73 -9.18 4.17 -10.16
CA LEU A 73 -8.54 5.30 -9.48
C LEU A 73 -7.45 4.83 -8.50
N VAL A 74 -7.74 3.79 -7.72
CA VAL A 74 -6.75 3.18 -6.82
C VAL A 74 -5.57 2.60 -7.61
N SER A 75 -5.81 1.96 -8.76
CA SER A 75 -4.75 1.41 -9.60
C SER A 75 -3.82 2.50 -10.12
N LEU A 76 -4.35 3.63 -10.59
CA LEU A 76 -3.54 4.78 -11.00
C LEU A 76 -2.71 5.32 -9.84
N GLY A 77 -3.33 5.50 -8.67
CA GLY A 77 -2.64 5.93 -7.46
C GLY A 77 -1.55 4.94 -7.04
N SER A 78 -1.80 3.63 -7.18
CA SER A 78 -0.86 2.56 -6.81
C SER A 78 0.37 2.54 -7.71
N VAL A 79 0.21 2.77 -9.01
CA VAL A 79 1.36 2.87 -9.94
C VAL A 79 2.23 4.07 -9.56
N ILE A 80 1.62 5.23 -9.33
CA ILE A 80 2.34 6.45 -8.95
C ILE A 80 3.03 6.27 -7.60
N SER A 81 2.31 5.79 -6.59
CA SER A 81 2.86 5.62 -5.23
C SER A 81 3.97 4.58 -5.18
N THR A 82 3.82 3.46 -5.89
CA THR A 82 4.87 2.42 -5.96
C THR A 82 6.11 2.93 -6.67
N TYR A 83 5.96 3.70 -7.75
CA TYR A 83 7.10 4.34 -8.41
C TYR A 83 7.85 5.30 -7.47
N LEU A 84 7.12 6.19 -6.78
CA LEU A 84 7.70 7.12 -5.81
C LEU A 84 8.35 6.38 -4.63
N TYR A 85 7.72 5.29 -4.19
CA TYR A 85 8.24 4.44 -3.12
C TYR A 85 9.56 3.76 -3.52
N TYR A 86 9.65 3.19 -4.74
CA TYR A 86 10.90 2.62 -5.24
C TYR A 86 11.99 3.67 -5.46
N ARG A 87 11.62 4.87 -5.90
CA ARG A 87 12.54 6.02 -5.93
C ARG A 87 13.06 6.36 -4.54
N ALA A 88 12.18 6.42 -3.54
CA ALA A 88 12.55 6.69 -2.15
C ALA A 88 13.45 5.58 -1.57
N LEU A 89 13.12 4.31 -1.85
CA LEU A 89 13.96 3.17 -1.47
C LEU A 89 15.34 3.26 -2.12
N LYS A 90 15.50 3.70 -3.38
CA LYS A 90 16.84 3.91 -3.94
C LYS A 90 17.64 4.97 -3.17
N LEU A 91 16.98 6.05 -2.77
CA LEU A 91 17.62 7.22 -2.16
C LEU A 91 17.88 7.09 -0.65
N SER A 92 17.22 6.18 0.05
CA SER A 92 17.36 6.02 1.51
C SER A 92 17.33 4.57 1.98
N SER A 93 17.40 4.35 3.29
CA SER A 93 17.32 3.02 3.89
C SER A 93 15.87 2.51 3.96
N PRO A 94 15.62 1.20 3.80
CA PRO A 94 14.27 0.66 3.91
C PRO A 94 13.57 1.01 5.22
N SER A 95 14.26 0.90 6.36
CA SER A 95 13.71 1.20 7.68
C SER A 95 13.18 2.62 7.79
N LYS A 96 13.94 3.59 7.27
CA LYS A 96 13.56 5.02 7.28
C LYS A 96 12.37 5.30 6.38
N ILE A 97 12.34 4.73 5.17
CA ILE A 97 11.21 4.89 4.25
C ILE A 97 9.94 4.28 4.85
N VAL A 98 10.00 3.03 5.33
CA VAL A 98 8.86 2.35 5.94
C VAL A 98 8.32 3.15 7.13
N LEU A 99 9.21 3.60 8.02
CA LEU A 99 8.83 4.40 9.18
C LEU A 99 8.11 5.68 8.79
N ILE A 100 8.64 6.45 7.84
CA ILE A 100 8.00 7.70 7.38
C ILE A 100 6.65 7.38 6.72
N THR A 101 6.56 6.33 5.91
CA THR A 101 5.30 5.95 5.25
C THR A 101 4.24 5.46 6.24
N SER A 102 4.62 5.00 7.44
CA SER A 102 3.67 4.57 8.49
C SER A 102 2.76 5.68 9.01
N VAL A 103 2.96 6.93 8.57
CA VAL A 103 2.05 8.06 8.79
C VAL A 103 0.74 7.92 7.98
N TYR A 104 0.64 7.02 6.99
CA TYR A 104 -0.57 6.86 6.17
C TYR A 104 -1.90 6.73 6.96
N PRO A 105 -2.00 6.14 8.17
CA PRO A 105 -3.26 6.08 8.92
C PRO A 105 -3.80 7.47 9.27
N PHE A 106 -2.93 8.47 9.46
CA PHE A 106 -3.36 9.86 9.63
C PHE A 106 -4.12 10.36 8.39
N PHE A 107 -3.58 10.11 7.19
CA PHE A 107 -4.25 10.47 5.95
C PHE A 107 -5.55 9.70 5.76
N THR A 108 -5.62 8.42 6.18
CA THR A 108 -6.87 7.66 6.21
C THR A 108 -7.93 8.32 7.09
N ILE A 109 -7.56 8.72 8.31
CA ILE A 109 -8.46 9.44 9.23
C ILE A 109 -8.94 10.76 8.59
N LEU A 110 -8.01 11.53 8.03
CA LEU A 110 -8.32 12.82 7.41
C LEU A 110 -9.30 12.67 6.25
N VAL A 111 -9.00 11.80 5.28
CA VAL A 111 -9.85 11.56 4.12
C VAL A 111 -11.20 10.98 4.53
N ASN A 112 -11.23 10.05 5.50
CA ASN A 112 -12.49 9.52 6.01
C ASN A 112 -13.36 10.61 6.66
N SER A 113 -12.76 11.51 7.44
CA SER A 113 -13.47 12.64 8.05
C SER A 113 -14.02 13.60 6.99
N LEU A 114 -13.27 13.85 5.92
CA LEU A 114 -13.73 14.69 4.80
C LEU A 114 -14.90 14.05 4.02
N ILE A 115 -14.85 12.75 3.78
CA ILE A 115 -15.88 12.01 3.04
C ILE A 115 -17.16 11.91 3.88
N THR A 116 -17.04 11.54 5.15
CA THR A 116 -18.17 11.40 6.08
C THR A 116 -18.74 12.73 6.54
N ARG A 117 -17.94 13.81 6.44
CA ARG A 117 -18.23 15.14 7.00
C ARG A 117 -18.42 15.13 8.52
N GLU A 118 -17.83 14.13 9.18
CA GLU A 118 -17.84 14.00 10.63
C GLU A 118 -16.46 14.36 11.19
N LEU A 119 -16.46 15.04 12.34
CA LEU A 119 -15.21 15.37 13.03
C LEU A 119 -14.67 14.13 13.75
N PRO A 120 -13.35 13.87 13.68
CA PRO A 120 -12.76 12.78 14.45
C PRO A 120 -12.91 13.04 15.94
N SER A 121 -13.20 11.98 16.70
CA SER A 121 -13.23 12.09 18.16
C SER A 121 -11.89 12.56 18.72
N ILE A 122 -11.91 13.18 19.90
CA ILE A 122 -10.69 13.65 20.56
C ILE A 122 -9.65 12.53 20.75
N LYS A 123 -10.09 11.29 20.98
CA LYS A 123 -9.23 10.11 21.08
C LYS A 123 -8.46 9.85 19.78
N ILE A 124 -9.13 9.99 18.63
CA ILE A 124 -8.52 9.82 17.31
C ILE A 124 -7.49 10.92 17.04
N VAL A 125 -7.78 12.16 17.45
CA VAL A 125 -6.84 13.28 17.32
C VAL A 125 -5.57 13.03 18.14
N PHE A 126 -5.69 12.61 19.40
CA PHE A 126 -4.53 12.21 20.21
C PHE A 126 -3.79 11.01 19.61
N GLY A 127 -4.50 10.01 19.09
CA GLY A 127 -3.89 8.88 18.39
C GLY A 127 -3.06 9.32 17.18
N ALA A 128 -3.60 10.22 16.35
CA ALA A 128 -2.88 10.80 15.22
C ALA A 128 -1.61 11.53 15.67
N PHE A 129 -1.67 12.32 16.74
CA PHE A 129 -0.49 12.95 17.33
C PHE A 129 0.58 11.91 17.74
N PHE A 130 0.18 10.81 18.38
CA PHE A 130 1.11 9.73 18.76
C PHE A 130 1.73 9.01 17.55
N ILE A 131 1.06 8.92 16.41
CA ILE A 131 1.67 8.39 15.17
C ILE A 131 2.88 9.26 14.79
N PHE A 132 2.70 10.58 14.72
CA PHE A 132 3.79 11.50 14.37
C PHE A 132 4.91 11.50 15.41
N LEU A 133 4.55 11.52 16.70
CA LEU A 133 5.53 11.47 17.78
C LEU A 133 6.34 10.16 17.74
N GLY A 134 5.69 9.02 17.51
CA GLY A 134 6.37 7.73 17.38
C GLY A 134 7.32 7.69 16.19
N VAL A 135 6.89 8.21 15.03
CA VAL A 135 7.76 8.33 13.85
C VAL A 135 8.96 9.23 14.14
N TYR A 136 8.75 10.40 14.74
CA TYR A 136 9.82 11.33 15.11
C TYR A 136 10.84 10.67 16.06
N LEU A 137 10.35 10.04 17.13
CA LEU A 137 11.21 9.40 18.13
C LEU A 137 12.07 8.27 17.56
N VAL A 138 11.54 7.46 16.64
CA VAL A 138 12.31 6.36 16.04
C VAL A 138 13.26 6.88 14.96
N MET A 139 12.83 7.89 14.21
CA MET A 139 13.60 8.50 13.13
C MET A 139 14.94 9.08 13.61
N ASP A 140 14.99 9.65 14.81
CA ASP A 140 16.22 10.20 15.38
C ASP A 140 17.32 9.14 15.64
N TYR A 141 16.97 7.84 15.64
CA TYR A 141 17.90 6.73 15.84
C TYR A 141 18.25 5.96 14.54
N LEU A 142 17.71 6.35 13.39
CA LEU A 142 17.90 5.67 12.08
C LEU A 142 18.72 6.49 11.07
#